data_AF-A0A8H7BVJ0-F1
#
_entry.id   AF-A0A8H7BVJ0-F1
#
_cell.length_a   1.000
_cell.length_b   1.000
_cell.length_c   1.000
_cell.angle_alpha   90.00
_cell.angle_beta   90.00
_cell.angle_gamma   90.00
#
_symmetry.space_group_name_H-M   'P 1'
#
loop_
_entity.id
_entity.type
_entity.pdbx_description
1 polymer ?
#
loop_
_entity_poly.entity_id
_entity_poly.type
_entity_poly.pdbx_seq_one_letter_code
_entity_poly.pdbx_strand_id
1 'polypeptide(L)'
;MKPMMWAALSERYGRKLVYLSATAIYVGSTVGCAIANQFPVFVMMRILQAIGASAAQAVGAGTITDLFPVNKRGNAMGLFFLGPLIGPVVGPIAGGYIDEYLGWKYIFWALAGMGGLILIMMIIFLPETSPAILRPTAAREAVAKSFIRPFRFLARPLVILTSLPYAMAYGFMYFIIATLPHQLDYRYGFSSSQIGLAYLANGIGNAMGAVFSGRYTDWMMNRKVREGDSKIATPMAKTPETRLSIMWLGILLLPLGELLYGWCIQFRIHVAVPLSVGIGVGVVQTPSNTYLVDAYQGYSASVISAANLLRCTWAGITPLFAPLLLRAIGNGWALTLLALGSCASGICIYLVGNFGEDWRMAGAHDL
;
A
#
# COMPACT_ATOMS: atom_id res chain seq x y z
N MET A 1 10.51 1.47 -7.16
CA MET A 1 11.37 0.91 -8.23
C MET A 1 11.36 -0.63 -8.25
N LYS A 2 11.60 -1.32 -7.11
CA LYS A 2 11.64 -2.79 -7.04
C LYS A 2 10.42 -3.53 -7.62
N PRO A 3 9.15 -3.11 -7.39
CA PRO A 3 7.99 -3.76 -8.00
C PRO A 3 8.00 -3.73 -9.53
N MET A 4 8.48 -2.64 -10.14
CA MET A 4 8.48 -2.45 -11.60
C MET A 4 9.47 -3.39 -12.29
N MET A 5 10.61 -3.67 -11.66
CA MET A 5 11.61 -4.60 -12.19
C MET A 5 11.06 -6.03 -12.26
N TRP A 6 10.38 -6.49 -11.21
CA TRP A 6 9.80 -7.82 -11.18
C TRP A 6 8.65 -7.98 -12.19
N ALA A 7 7.81 -6.96 -12.34
CA ALA A 7 6.78 -6.94 -13.37
C ALA A 7 7.39 -7.11 -14.78
N ALA A 8 8.39 -6.30 -15.12
CA ALA A 8 9.12 -6.38 -16.39
C ALA A 8 9.80 -7.74 -16.62
N LEU A 9 10.46 -8.29 -15.59
CA LEU A 9 11.11 -9.61 -15.69
C LEU A 9 10.09 -10.72 -15.91
N SER A 10 8.91 -10.63 -15.31
CA SER A 10 7.88 -11.67 -15.40
C SER A 10 7.17 -11.70 -16.76
N GLU A 11 7.15 -10.57 -17.46
CA GLU A 11 6.73 -10.48 -18.87
C GLU A 11 7.77 -11.06 -19.83
N ARG A 12 9.06 -11.16 -19.45
CA ARG A 12 10.10 -11.72 -20.32
C ARG A 12 10.39 -13.20 -20.07
N TYR A 13 10.46 -13.59 -18.80
CA TYR A 13 10.98 -14.89 -18.38
C TYR A 13 9.90 -15.86 -17.86
N GLY A 14 8.65 -15.44 -17.82
CA GLY A 14 7.57 -16.20 -17.21
C GLY A 14 7.24 -15.74 -15.79
N ARG A 15 6.00 -16.01 -15.35
CA ARG A 15 5.51 -15.62 -14.02
C ARG A 15 6.09 -16.56 -12.96
N LYS A 16 6.11 -17.87 -13.22
CA LYS A 16 6.57 -18.88 -12.25
C LYS A 16 8.03 -18.65 -11.87
N LEU A 17 8.92 -18.48 -12.87
CA LEU A 17 10.35 -18.28 -12.61
C LEU A 17 10.63 -17.03 -11.77
N VAL A 18 9.86 -15.96 -12.00
CA VAL A 18 9.97 -14.74 -11.21
C VAL A 18 9.48 -14.94 -9.77
N TYR A 19 8.36 -15.64 -9.56
CA TYR A 19 7.92 -15.97 -8.20
C TYR A 19 8.94 -16.82 -7.46
N LEU A 20 9.47 -17.86 -8.11
CA LEU A 20 10.44 -18.75 -7.49
C LEU A 20 11.74 -18.03 -7.15
N SER A 21 12.30 -17.27 -8.09
CA SER A 21 13.55 -16.52 -7.84
C SER A 21 13.39 -15.47 -6.75
N ALA A 22 12.30 -14.71 -6.76
CA ALA A 22 12.06 -13.68 -5.75
C ALA A 22 11.81 -14.26 -4.35
N THR A 23 11.04 -15.34 -4.26
CA THR A 23 10.78 -16.04 -2.98
C THR A 23 12.06 -16.71 -2.47
N ALA A 24 12.89 -17.31 -3.34
CA ALA A 24 14.18 -17.86 -2.95
C ALA A 24 15.13 -16.79 -2.42
N ILE A 25 15.21 -15.62 -3.07
CA ILE A 25 15.97 -14.47 -2.57
C ILE A 25 15.44 -14.03 -1.20
N TYR A 26 14.12 -13.94 -1.03
CA TYR A 26 13.50 -13.62 0.24
C TYR A 26 13.88 -14.62 1.33
N VAL A 27 13.76 -15.93 1.09
CA VAL A 27 14.08 -16.96 2.09
C VAL A 27 15.56 -16.94 2.45
N GLY A 28 16.46 -16.95 1.45
CA GLY A 28 17.90 -16.94 1.68
C GLY A 28 18.37 -15.70 2.44
N SER A 29 17.87 -14.52 2.08
CA SER A 29 18.19 -13.29 2.81
C SER A 29 17.56 -13.24 4.22
N THR A 30 16.40 -13.86 4.43
CA THR A 30 15.79 -14.00 5.76
C THR A 30 16.63 -14.88 6.68
N VAL A 31 17.14 -16.01 6.17
CA VAL A 31 18.10 -16.85 6.90
C VAL A 31 19.37 -16.05 7.20
N GLY A 32 19.86 -15.29 6.22
CA GLY A 32 20.98 -14.35 6.39
C GLY A 32 20.77 -13.34 7.53
N CYS A 33 19.56 -12.77 7.65
CA CYS A 33 19.20 -11.89 8.77
C CYS A 33 19.23 -12.60 10.13
N ALA A 34 18.83 -13.88 10.18
CA ALA A 34 18.79 -14.66 11.43
C ALA A 34 20.18 -14.98 11.97
N ILE A 35 21.13 -15.27 11.08
CA ILE A 35 22.52 -15.62 11.43
C ILE A 35 23.47 -14.41 11.50
N ALA A 36 23.03 -13.24 11.06
CA ALA A 36 23.86 -12.04 11.01
C ALA A 36 24.33 -11.64 12.43
N ASN A 37 25.65 -11.56 12.60
CA ASN A 37 26.30 -11.14 13.86
C ASN A 37 26.88 -9.72 13.78
N GLN A 38 26.81 -9.09 12.61
CA GLN A 38 27.30 -7.73 12.38
C GLN A 38 26.19 -6.87 11.80
N PHE A 39 26.08 -5.63 12.29
CA PHE A 39 25.05 -4.68 11.85
C PHE A 39 25.06 -4.43 10.32
N PRO A 40 26.21 -4.22 9.65
CA PRO A 40 26.23 -4.01 8.20
C PRO A 40 25.69 -5.20 7.41
N VAL A 41 26.05 -6.43 7.81
CA VAL A 41 25.57 -7.67 7.17
C VAL A 41 24.06 -7.79 7.33
N PHE A 42 23.54 -7.51 8.52
CA PHE A 42 22.09 -7.50 8.77
C PHE A 42 21.36 -6.51 7.86
N VAL A 43 21.88 -5.29 7.71
CA VAL A 43 21.30 -4.26 6.83
C VAL A 43 21.33 -4.70 5.37
N MET A 44 22.45 -5.27 4.89
CA MET A 44 22.55 -5.78 3.52
C MET A 44 21.52 -6.89 3.25
N MET A 45 21.37 -7.83 4.19
CA MET A 45 20.38 -8.90 4.08
C MET A 45 18.95 -8.37 4.09
N ARG A 46 18.64 -7.35 4.90
CA ARG A 46 17.33 -6.65 4.87
C ARG A 46 17.04 -6.00 3.52
N ILE A 47 18.05 -5.41 2.87
CA ILE A 47 17.89 -4.81 1.54
C ILE A 47 17.56 -5.89 0.51
N LEU A 48 18.28 -7.02 0.52
CA LEU A 48 18.02 -8.17 -0.34
C LEU A 48 16.64 -8.79 -0.09
N GLN A 49 16.26 -8.94 1.17
CA GLN A 49 14.95 -9.43 1.59
C GLN A 49 13.82 -8.55 1.04
N ALA A 50 14.00 -7.23 1.09
CA ALA A 50 13.03 -6.29 0.53
C ALA A 50 12.93 -6.35 -1.00
N ILE A 51 14.00 -6.76 -1.70
CA ILE A 51 13.94 -6.99 -3.16
C ILE A 51 13.05 -8.20 -3.45
N GLY A 52 13.28 -9.34 -2.79
CA GLY A 52 12.48 -10.55 -2.96
C GLY A 52 11.01 -10.37 -2.59
N ALA A 53 10.71 -9.76 -1.43
CA ALA A 53 9.35 -9.56 -0.95
C ALA A 53 8.47 -8.73 -1.90
N SER A 54 9.05 -7.79 -2.65
CA SER A 54 8.30 -6.88 -3.52
C SER A 54 7.73 -7.54 -4.78
N ALA A 55 8.25 -8.70 -5.19
CA ALA A 55 7.82 -9.38 -6.42
C ALA A 55 6.36 -9.86 -6.33
N ALA A 56 5.96 -10.40 -5.17
CA ALA A 56 4.62 -10.96 -4.99
C ALA A 56 3.52 -9.91 -5.19
N GLN A 57 3.73 -8.69 -4.67
CA GLN A 57 2.80 -7.58 -4.87
C GLN A 57 2.76 -7.11 -6.32
N ALA A 58 3.91 -7.07 -7.00
CA ALA A 58 4.00 -6.57 -8.37
C ALA A 58 3.39 -7.53 -9.41
N VAL A 59 3.75 -8.81 -9.29
CA VAL A 59 3.39 -9.84 -10.27
C VAL A 59 2.02 -10.46 -9.96
N GLY A 60 1.58 -10.40 -8.69
CA GLY A 60 0.30 -10.96 -8.21
C GLY A 60 -0.91 -10.42 -8.94
N ALA A 61 -1.02 -9.10 -9.02
CA ALA A 61 -2.11 -8.45 -9.73
C ALA A 61 -2.16 -8.86 -11.22
N GLY A 62 -1.00 -8.91 -11.90
CA GLY A 62 -0.89 -9.33 -13.30
C GLY A 62 -1.29 -10.79 -13.51
N THR A 63 -0.88 -11.69 -12.62
CA THR A 63 -1.24 -13.10 -12.69
C THR A 63 -2.76 -13.31 -12.57
N ILE A 64 -3.44 -12.52 -11.73
CA ILE A 64 -4.90 -12.56 -11.59
C ILE A 64 -5.61 -12.05 -12.85
N THR A 65 -5.07 -11.00 -13.49
CA THR A 65 -5.64 -10.53 -14.76
C THR A 65 -5.49 -11.52 -15.89
N ASP A 66 -4.40 -12.30 -15.87
CA ASP A 66 -4.11 -13.34 -16.87
C ASP A 66 -4.99 -14.59 -16.65
N LEU A 67 -5.32 -14.92 -15.39
CA LEU A 67 -6.11 -16.11 -15.03
C LEU A 67 -7.64 -15.92 -15.08
N PHE A 68 -8.15 -14.75 -14.68
CA PHE A 68 -9.58 -14.53 -14.51
C PHE A 68 -10.18 -13.70 -15.65
N PRO A 69 -11.39 -14.04 -16.14
CA PRO A 69 -12.11 -13.21 -17.10
C PRO A 69 -12.59 -11.90 -16.44
N VAL A 70 -12.69 -10.83 -17.23
CA VAL A 70 -12.98 -9.44 -16.77
C VAL A 70 -14.08 -9.38 -15.70
N ASN A 71 -15.16 -10.12 -15.91
CA ASN A 71 -16.36 -10.12 -15.08
C ASN A 71 -16.13 -10.69 -13.66
N LYS A 72 -15.09 -11.52 -13.46
CA LYS A 72 -14.73 -12.13 -12.17
C LYS A 72 -13.43 -11.56 -11.57
N ARG A 73 -12.70 -10.72 -12.31
CA ARG A 73 -11.41 -10.16 -11.88
C ARG A 73 -11.51 -9.34 -10.60
N GLY A 74 -12.58 -8.56 -10.42
CA GLY A 74 -12.76 -7.73 -9.23
C GLY A 74 -12.77 -8.53 -7.93
N ASN A 75 -13.49 -9.66 -7.91
CA ASN A 75 -13.55 -10.52 -6.72
C ASN A 75 -12.20 -11.21 -6.44
N ALA A 76 -11.52 -11.69 -7.50
CA ALA A 76 -10.20 -12.31 -7.37
C ALA A 76 -9.13 -11.32 -6.89
N MET A 77 -9.15 -10.08 -7.41
CA MET A 77 -8.29 -8.99 -6.94
C MET A 77 -8.60 -8.62 -5.49
N GLY A 78 -9.88 -8.58 -5.10
CA GLY A 78 -10.31 -8.34 -3.72
C GLY A 78 -9.70 -9.36 -2.76
N LEU A 79 -9.77 -10.65 -3.09
CA LEU A 79 -9.16 -11.72 -2.29
C LEU A 79 -7.63 -11.58 -2.21
N PHE A 80 -6.97 -11.20 -3.31
CA PHE A 80 -5.53 -10.97 -3.32
C PHE A 80 -5.09 -9.81 -2.41
N PHE A 81 -5.84 -8.70 -2.43
CA PHE A 81 -5.54 -7.53 -1.61
C PHE A 81 -5.85 -7.72 -0.12
N LEU A 82 -6.57 -8.79 0.27
CA LEU A 82 -6.70 -9.16 1.69
C LEU A 82 -5.36 -9.49 2.33
N GLY A 83 -4.42 -10.10 1.59
CA GLY A 83 -3.10 -10.45 2.13
C GLY A 83 -2.33 -9.23 2.68
N PRO A 84 -2.10 -8.18 1.86
CA PRO A 84 -1.49 -6.93 2.32
C PRO A 84 -2.24 -6.20 3.45
N LEU A 85 -3.55 -6.42 3.60
CA LEU A 85 -4.35 -5.84 4.69
C LEU A 85 -4.17 -6.61 6.00
N ILE A 86 -4.09 -7.95 5.94
CA ILE A 86 -3.96 -8.83 7.10
C ILE A 86 -2.52 -8.84 7.63
N GLY A 87 -1.52 -8.69 6.75
CA GLY A 87 -0.10 -8.74 7.11
C GLY A 87 0.29 -7.81 8.27
N PRO A 88 -0.03 -6.50 8.21
CA PRO A 88 0.24 -5.55 9.30
C PRO A 88 -0.53 -5.81 10.60
N VAL A 89 -1.59 -6.63 10.56
CA VAL A 89 -2.35 -7.05 11.75
C VAL A 89 -1.66 -8.26 12.40
N VAL A 90 -1.45 -9.32 11.63
CA VAL A 90 -0.96 -10.61 12.14
C VAL A 90 0.54 -10.57 12.44
N GLY A 91 1.30 -9.84 11.63
CA GLY A 91 2.76 -9.74 11.73
C GLY A 91 3.24 -9.27 13.10
N PRO A 92 2.80 -8.09 13.59
CA PRO A 92 3.22 -7.58 14.89
C PRO A 92 2.74 -8.43 16.07
N ILE A 93 1.58 -9.07 15.96
CA ILE A 93 1.07 -9.96 17.02
C ILE A 93 1.97 -11.20 17.14
N ALA A 94 2.16 -11.92 16.03
CA ALA A 94 3.03 -13.09 16.02
C ALA A 94 4.48 -12.71 16.38
N GLY A 95 4.98 -11.61 15.82
CA GLY A 95 6.31 -11.08 16.09
C GLY A 95 6.50 -10.69 17.56
N GLY A 96 5.51 -10.05 18.18
CA GLY A 96 5.56 -9.64 19.59
C GLY A 96 5.63 -10.83 20.55
N TYR A 97 4.84 -11.87 20.30
CA TYR A 97 4.90 -13.11 21.10
C TYR A 97 6.20 -13.90 20.87
N ILE A 98 6.68 -13.99 19.63
CA ILE A 98 7.96 -14.64 19.34
C ILE A 98 9.11 -13.89 20.00
N ASP A 99 9.10 -12.56 19.93
CA ASP A 99 10.12 -11.71 20.56
C ASP A 99 10.14 -11.87 22.08
N GLU A 100 8.97 -11.90 22.72
CA GLU A 100 8.87 -12.01 24.18
C GLU A 100 9.39 -13.34 24.73
N TYR A 101 9.11 -14.46 24.06
CA TYR A 101 9.45 -15.80 24.58
C TYR A 101 10.72 -16.42 23.98
N LEU A 102 11.01 -16.15 22.70
CA LEU A 102 12.10 -16.78 21.96
C LEU A 102 13.18 -15.75 21.57
N GLY A 103 12.83 -14.47 21.49
CA GLY A 103 13.71 -13.38 21.08
C GLY A 103 13.63 -13.05 19.59
N TRP A 104 13.96 -11.81 19.25
CA TRP A 104 13.81 -11.23 17.90
C TRP A 104 14.44 -12.02 16.74
N LYS A 105 15.52 -12.79 16.97
CA LYS A 105 16.15 -13.61 15.92
C LYS A 105 15.21 -14.72 15.42
N TYR A 106 14.36 -15.26 16.28
CA TYR A 106 13.41 -16.32 15.91
C TYR A 106 12.27 -15.80 15.04
N ILE A 107 12.03 -14.49 14.99
CA ILE A 107 11.12 -13.89 14.02
C ILE A 107 11.63 -14.20 12.60
N PHE A 108 12.93 -14.08 12.36
CA PHE A 108 13.52 -14.40 11.06
C PHE A 108 13.49 -15.90 10.76
N TRP A 109 13.72 -16.77 11.74
CA TRP A 109 13.58 -18.21 11.54
C TRP A 109 12.15 -18.63 11.20
N ALA A 110 11.16 -18.06 11.88
CA ALA A 110 9.74 -18.31 11.59
C ALA A 110 9.38 -17.83 10.17
N LEU A 111 9.80 -16.62 9.77
CA LEU A 111 9.59 -16.09 8.42
C LEU A 111 10.31 -16.91 7.35
N ALA A 112 11.52 -17.40 7.63
CA ALA A 112 12.28 -18.25 6.72
C ALA A 112 11.59 -19.61 6.54
N GLY A 113 11.08 -20.22 7.62
CA GLY A 113 10.31 -21.46 7.56
C GLY A 113 9.02 -21.31 6.75
N MET A 114 8.24 -20.27 7.01
CA MET A 114 7.02 -19.97 6.26
C MET A 114 7.32 -19.66 4.78
N GLY A 115 8.33 -18.84 4.50
CA GLY A 115 8.76 -18.53 3.14
C GLY A 115 9.28 -19.76 2.40
N GLY A 116 10.00 -20.65 3.08
CA GLY A 116 10.50 -21.91 2.54
C GLY A 116 9.37 -22.87 2.20
N LEU A 117 8.36 -22.99 3.07
CA LEU A 117 7.15 -23.76 2.79
C LEU A 117 6.41 -23.20 1.57
N ILE A 118 6.23 -21.88 1.49
CA ILE A 118 5.61 -21.22 0.34
C ILE A 118 6.42 -21.49 -0.94
N LEU A 119 7.76 -21.43 -0.87
CA LEU A 119 8.63 -21.73 -2.00
C LEU A 119 8.42 -23.17 -2.50
N ILE A 120 8.39 -24.15 -1.59
CA ILE A 120 8.15 -25.56 -1.93
C ILE A 120 6.76 -25.72 -2.57
N MET A 121 5.72 -25.11 -1.98
CA MET A 121 4.37 -25.12 -2.54
C MET A 121 4.33 -24.50 -3.94
N MET A 122 5.05 -23.39 -4.18
CA MET A 122 5.15 -22.78 -5.50
C MET A 122 5.88 -23.69 -6.50
N ILE A 123 6.90 -24.43 -6.09
CA ILE A 123 7.61 -25.36 -6.99
C ILE A 123 6.65 -26.45 -7.48
N ILE A 124 5.88 -27.05 -6.55
CA ILE A 124 5.00 -28.20 -6.80
C ILE A 124 3.72 -27.78 -7.51
N PHE A 125 3.02 -26.76 -6.99
CA PHE A 125 1.64 -26.46 -7.39
C PHE A 125 1.48 -25.30 -8.35
N LEU A 126 2.49 -24.43 -8.54
CA LEU A 126 2.34 -23.27 -9.42
C LEU A 126 2.63 -23.69 -10.88
N PRO A 127 1.62 -23.76 -11.77
CA PRO A 127 1.86 -23.93 -13.20
C PRO A 127 2.41 -22.63 -13.80
N GLU A 128 3.16 -22.73 -14.90
CA GLU A 128 3.59 -21.53 -15.63
C GLU A 128 2.37 -20.83 -16.23
N THR A 129 2.21 -19.55 -15.89
CA THR A 129 0.99 -18.78 -16.19
C THR A 129 1.21 -17.68 -17.23
N SER A 130 2.45 -17.49 -17.72
CA SER A 130 2.78 -16.34 -18.57
C SER A 130 2.40 -16.54 -20.06
N PRO A 131 1.66 -15.58 -20.66
CA PRO A 131 1.44 -15.52 -22.11
C PRO A 131 2.71 -15.26 -22.93
N ALA A 132 3.80 -14.80 -22.30
CA ALA A 132 5.05 -14.44 -22.98
C ALA A 132 5.82 -15.64 -23.53
N ILE A 133 5.67 -16.81 -22.89
CA ILE A 133 6.20 -18.08 -23.43
C ILE A 133 5.37 -18.53 -24.65
N LEU A 134 4.10 -18.11 -24.72
CA LEU A 134 3.19 -18.42 -25.85
C LEU A 134 3.36 -17.45 -27.04
N ARG A 135 3.89 -16.22 -26.85
CA ARG A 135 4.12 -15.21 -27.91
C ARG A 135 5.39 -14.35 -27.68
N PRO A 136 6.57 -14.76 -28.20
CA PRO A 136 7.88 -14.17 -27.84
C PRO A 136 8.17 -12.75 -28.38
N THR A 137 7.64 -12.39 -29.55
CA THR A 137 8.01 -11.15 -30.27
C THR A 137 7.32 -9.89 -29.72
N ALA A 138 6.12 -10.01 -29.15
CA ALA A 138 5.42 -8.89 -28.51
C ALA A 138 6.01 -8.51 -27.14
N ALA A 139 6.70 -9.44 -26.46
CA ALA A 139 7.19 -9.27 -25.09
C ALA A 139 8.41 -8.32 -24.98
N ARG A 140 9.29 -8.29 -25.98
CA ARG A 140 10.58 -7.58 -25.88
C ARG A 140 10.45 -6.05 -26.00
N GLU A 141 9.56 -5.56 -26.87
CA GLU A 141 9.22 -4.13 -26.96
C GLU A 141 8.29 -3.67 -25.82
N ALA A 142 7.43 -4.57 -25.33
CA ALA A 142 6.53 -4.27 -24.22
C ALA A 142 7.30 -3.97 -22.93
N VAL A 143 8.35 -4.73 -22.60
CA VAL A 143 9.10 -4.59 -21.34
C VAL A 143 9.77 -3.21 -21.17
N ALA A 144 10.47 -2.71 -22.19
CA ALA A 144 11.13 -1.41 -22.12
C ALA A 144 10.11 -0.25 -22.05
N LYS A 145 9.04 -0.33 -22.84
CA LYS A 145 7.94 0.65 -22.81
C LYS A 145 7.17 0.59 -21.48
N SER A 146 6.94 -0.60 -20.91
CA SER A 146 6.29 -0.83 -19.61
C SER A 146 7.06 -0.25 -18.43
N PHE A 147 8.40 -0.22 -18.48
CA PHE A 147 9.20 0.37 -17.41
C PHE A 147 9.15 1.92 -17.40
N ILE A 148 9.08 2.54 -18.58
CA ILE A 148 9.06 4.00 -18.73
C ILE A 148 7.65 4.58 -18.51
N ARG A 149 6.60 3.83 -18.85
CA ARG A 149 5.19 4.26 -18.75
C ARG A 149 4.80 4.84 -17.38
N PRO A 150 5.10 4.21 -16.23
CA PRO A 150 4.77 4.79 -14.93
C PRO A 150 5.43 6.15 -14.67
N PHE A 151 6.67 6.37 -15.14
CA PHE A 151 7.33 7.67 -15.03
C PHE A 151 6.66 8.74 -15.89
N ARG A 152 6.12 8.36 -17.06
CA ARG A 152 5.34 9.26 -17.91
C ARG A 152 3.98 9.60 -17.28
N PHE A 153 3.34 8.64 -16.60
CA PHE A 153 2.10 8.90 -15.84
C PHE A 153 2.35 9.79 -14.63
N LEU A 154 3.51 9.67 -13.98
CA LEU A 154 3.95 10.57 -12.92
C LEU A 154 4.08 12.03 -13.38
N ALA A 155 4.29 12.30 -14.67
CA ALA A 155 4.28 13.67 -15.20
C ALA A 155 2.87 14.25 -15.35
N ARG A 156 1.81 13.44 -15.23
CA ARG A 156 0.42 13.92 -15.33
C ARG A 156 -0.06 14.47 -13.99
N PRO A 157 -0.58 15.71 -13.93
CA PRO A 157 -1.01 16.35 -12.69
C PRO A 157 -2.10 15.55 -11.98
N LEU A 158 -3.03 14.97 -12.74
CA LEU A 158 -4.12 14.16 -12.21
C LEU A 158 -3.62 12.95 -11.42
N VAL A 159 -2.55 12.28 -11.87
CA VAL A 159 -1.98 11.12 -11.16
C VAL A 159 -1.30 11.56 -9.86
N ILE A 160 -0.52 12.65 -9.89
CA ILE A 160 0.15 13.19 -8.70
C ILE A 160 -0.90 13.62 -7.67
N LEU A 161 -1.86 14.46 -8.08
CA LEU A 161 -2.82 15.09 -7.18
C LEU A 161 -3.73 14.07 -6.48
N THR A 162 -4.14 12.99 -7.15
CA THR A 162 -4.93 11.94 -6.50
C THR A 162 -4.09 10.97 -5.68
N SER A 163 -2.79 10.85 -5.97
CA SER A 163 -1.88 9.96 -5.25
C SER A 163 -1.26 10.60 -4.01
N LEU A 164 -1.15 11.93 -3.96
CA LEU A 164 -0.54 12.67 -2.85
C LEU A 164 -1.25 12.47 -1.50
N PRO A 165 -2.59 12.64 -1.39
CA PRO A 165 -3.31 12.38 -0.14
C PRO A 165 -3.11 10.95 0.35
N TYR A 166 -3.12 10.00 -0.58
CA TYR A 166 -2.88 8.59 -0.28
C TYR A 166 -1.44 8.34 0.19
N ALA A 167 -0.45 8.94 -0.48
CA ALA A 167 0.95 8.84 -0.08
C ALA A 167 1.17 9.38 1.34
N MET A 168 0.57 10.53 1.67
CA MET A 168 0.64 11.12 3.01
C MET A 168 0.02 10.23 4.08
N ALA A 169 -1.20 9.72 3.86
CA ALA A 169 -1.87 8.78 4.76
C ALA A 169 -1.02 7.53 5.02
N TYR A 170 -0.40 6.98 3.97
CA TYR A 170 0.46 5.81 4.08
C TYR A 170 1.79 6.13 4.79
N GLY A 171 2.35 7.32 4.59
CA GLY A 171 3.52 7.79 5.34
C GLY A 171 3.23 7.87 6.84
N PHE A 172 2.07 8.39 7.22
CA PHE A 172 1.66 8.42 8.62
C PHE A 172 1.45 7.01 9.21
N MET A 173 0.85 6.09 8.45
CA MET A 173 0.77 4.68 8.86
C MET A 173 2.16 4.11 9.17
N TYR A 174 3.16 4.37 8.32
CA TYR A 174 4.53 3.91 8.55
C TYR A 174 5.25 4.68 9.67
N PHE A 175 4.90 5.95 9.91
CA PHE A 175 5.37 6.70 11.07
C PHE A 175 4.94 6.01 12.38
N ILE A 176 3.65 5.66 12.48
CA ILE A 176 3.12 4.89 13.63
C ILE A 176 3.87 3.57 13.71
N ILE A 177 3.98 2.82 12.60
CA ILE A 177 4.64 1.51 12.63
C ILE A 177 6.09 1.59 13.12
N ALA A 178 6.83 2.64 12.76
CA ALA A 178 8.21 2.80 13.18
C ALA A 178 8.36 3.29 14.63
N THR A 179 7.41 4.07 15.15
CA THR A 179 7.57 4.77 16.43
C THR A 179 6.77 4.14 17.58
N LEU A 180 5.65 3.49 17.27
CA LEU A 180 4.73 2.92 18.26
C LEU A 180 5.41 1.99 19.27
N PRO A 181 6.31 1.06 18.89
CA PRO A 181 6.93 0.15 19.85
C PRO A 181 7.72 0.91 20.92
N HIS A 182 8.53 1.87 20.48
CA HIS A 182 9.31 2.69 21.39
C HIS A 182 8.43 3.56 22.30
N GLN A 183 7.33 4.11 21.78
CA GLN A 183 6.43 4.94 22.59
C GLN A 183 5.67 4.12 23.65
N LEU A 184 5.19 2.93 23.28
CA LEU A 184 4.45 2.05 24.20
C LEU A 184 5.36 1.42 25.25
N ASP A 185 6.56 0.99 24.86
CA ASP A 185 7.58 0.50 25.78
C ASP A 185 8.02 1.61 26.75
N TYR A 186 8.57 2.71 26.24
CA TYR A 186 9.16 3.76 27.07
C TYR A 186 8.15 4.53 27.94
N ARG A 187 6.92 4.79 27.45
CA ARG A 187 5.94 5.63 28.17
C ARG A 187 4.89 4.85 28.95
N TYR A 188 4.50 3.67 28.46
CA TYR A 188 3.44 2.86 29.05
C TYR A 188 3.96 1.56 29.67
N GLY A 189 5.23 1.20 29.47
CA GLY A 189 5.84 -0.01 30.04
C GLY A 189 5.28 -1.29 29.44
N PHE A 190 4.83 -1.26 28.18
CA PHE A 190 4.20 -2.41 27.54
C PHE A 190 5.22 -3.49 27.17
N SER A 191 4.85 -4.76 27.37
CA SER A 191 5.66 -5.89 26.88
C SER A 191 5.58 -6.04 25.35
N SER A 192 6.50 -6.80 24.74
CA SER A 192 6.53 -7.03 23.30
C SER A 192 5.21 -7.60 22.75
N SER A 193 4.53 -8.51 23.47
CA SER A 193 3.21 -9.01 23.07
C SER A 193 2.11 -7.95 23.14
N GLN A 194 2.11 -7.11 24.18
CA GLN A 194 1.15 -6.00 24.32
C GLN A 194 1.32 -4.97 23.20
N ILE A 195 2.57 -4.65 22.84
CA ILE A 195 2.88 -3.81 21.68
C ILE A 195 2.36 -4.46 20.39
N GLY A 196 2.59 -5.76 20.21
CA GLY A 196 2.08 -6.53 19.08
C GLY A 196 0.56 -6.44 18.95
N LEU A 197 -0.17 -6.58 20.06
CA LEU A 197 -1.63 -6.44 20.12
C LEU A 197 -2.11 -5.01 19.79
N ALA A 198 -1.34 -3.98 20.15
CA ALA A 198 -1.69 -2.59 19.86
C ALA A 198 -1.82 -2.33 18.35
N TYR A 199 -1.05 -3.02 17.51
CA TYR A 199 -1.16 -2.93 16.05
C TYR A 199 -2.47 -3.47 15.46
N LEU A 200 -3.19 -4.32 16.20
CA LEU A 200 -4.49 -4.85 15.78
C LEU A 200 -5.47 -3.71 15.48
N ALA A 201 -5.48 -2.68 16.33
CA ALA A 201 -6.39 -1.55 16.17
C ALA A 201 -6.08 -0.72 14.91
N ASN A 202 -4.80 -0.56 14.58
CA ASN A 202 -4.40 0.13 13.34
C ASN A 202 -4.91 -0.63 12.10
N GLY A 203 -4.69 -1.95 12.05
CA GLY A 203 -5.10 -2.73 10.89
C GLY A 203 -6.62 -2.96 10.81
N ILE A 204 -7.33 -3.13 11.95
CA ILE A 204 -8.80 -3.15 11.98
C ILE A 204 -9.35 -1.81 11.50
N GLY A 205 -8.83 -0.69 12.02
CA GLY A 205 -9.24 0.64 11.59
C GLY A 205 -9.07 0.83 10.09
N ASN A 206 -7.91 0.45 9.54
CA ASN A 206 -7.65 0.55 8.11
C ASN A 206 -8.62 -0.32 7.28
N ALA A 207 -8.86 -1.56 7.70
CA ALA A 207 -9.81 -2.46 7.04
C ALA A 207 -11.24 -1.91 7.08
N MET A 208 -11.69 -1.40 8.24
CA MET A 208 -13.01 -0.78 8.39
C MET A 208 -13.16 0.46 7.49
N GLY A 209 -12.17 1.34 7.48
CA GLY A 209 -12.15 2.53 6.62
C GLY A 209 -12.18 2.18 5.14
N ALA A 210 -11.44 1.14 4.73
CA ALA A 210 -11.41 0.66 3.35
C ALA A 210 -12.75 0.06 2.90
N VAL A 211 -13.36 -0.79 3.73
CA VAL A 211 -14.67 -1.39 3.44
C VAL A 211 -15.76 -0.32 3.40
N PHE A 212 -15.76 0.60 4.36
CA PHE A 212 -16.73 1.68 4.43
C PHE A 212 -16.64 2.60 3.21
N SER A 213 -15.44 3.09 2.87
CA SER A 213 -15.24 3.97 1.71
C SER A 213 -15.60 3.30 0.38
N GLY A 214 -15.23 2.02 0.20
CA GLY A 214 -15.62 1.24 -0.98
C GLY A 214 -17.14 1.12 -1.12
N ARG A 215 -17.82 0.66 -0.06
CA ARG A 215 -19.29 0.50 -0.10
C ARG A 215 -20.03 1.82 -0.28
N TYR A 216 -19.55 2.89 0.35
CA TYR A 216 -20.16 4.21 0.22
C TYR A 216 -20.05 4.76 -1.21
N THR A 217 -18.86 4.67 -1.82
CA THR A 217 -18.64 5.14 -3.20
C THR A 217 -19.49 4.36 -4.20
N ASP A 218 -19.56 3.03 -4.08
CA ASP A 218 -20.42 2.21 -4.93
C ASP A 218 -21.91 2.51 -4.75
N TRP A 219 -22.37 2.71 -3.51
CA TRP A 219 -23.75 3.10 -3.22
C TRP A 219 -24.10 4.44 -3.87
N MET A 220 -23.24 5.45 -3.74
CA MET A 220 -23.47 6.77 -4.28
C MET A 220 -23.48 6.77 -5.82
N MET A 221 -22.60 5.99 -6.46
CA MET A 221 -22.62 5.82 -7.91
C MET A 221 -23.92 5.15 -8.38
N ASN A 222 -24.35 4.08 -7.71
CA ASN A 222 -25.59 3.38 -8.05
C ASN A 222 -26.84 4.26 -7.83
N ARG A 223 -26.79 5.17 -6.84
CA ARG A 223 -27.86 6.14 -6.59
C ARG A 223 -28.00 7.13 -7.75
N LYS A 224 -26.90 7.73 -8.22
CA LYS A 224 -26.93 8.67 -9.37
C LYS A 224 -27.43 8.01 -10.66
N VAL A 225 -27.08 6.74 -10.88
CA VAL A 225 -27.59 5.96 -12.03
C VAL A 225 -29.11 5.74 -11.94
N ARG A 226 -29.64 5.47 -10.73
CA ARG A 226 -31.08 5.28 -10.50
C ARG A 226 -31.89 6.58 -10.65
N GLU A 227 -31.28 7.71 -10.31
CA GLU A 227 -31.90 9.04 -10.40
C GLU A 227 -31.99 9.57 -11.85
N GLY A 228 -31.57 8.80 -12.85
CA GLY A 228 -31.81 9.08 -14.27
C GLY A 228 -30.89 10.16 -14.86
N ASP A 229 -29.76 10.43 -14.24
CA ASP A 229 -28.77 11.40 -14.72
C ASP A 229 -28.14 10.88 -16.04
N SER A 230 -28.74 11.28 -17.16
CA SER A 230 -28.57 10.71 -18.50
C SER A 230 -27.16 10.91 -19.09
N LYS A 231 -26.32 11.75 -18.46
CA LYS A 231 -24.88 11.85 -18.76
C LYS A 231 -24.05 10.65 -18.29
N ILE A 232 -24.59 9.83 -17.37
CA ILE A 232 -23.87 8.72 -16.71
C ILE A 232 -24.30 7.35 -17.28
N ALA A 233 -25.29 7.33 -18.18
CA ALA A 233 -25.93 6.10 -18.68
C ALA A 233 -25.11 5.31 -19.71
N THR A 234 -24.01 5.87 -20.24
CA THR A 234 -23.03 5.07 -21.01
C THR A 234 -21.97 4.50 -20.07
N PRO A 235 -21.58 3.22 -20.22
CA PRO A 235 -20.53 2.60 -19.38
C PRO A 235 -19.17 3.32 -19.45
N MET A 236 -19.01 4.24 -20.40
CA MET A 236 -17.81 5.05 -20.67
C MET A 236 -17.85 6.46 -20.02
N ALA A 237 -19.01 6.88 -19.47
CA ALA A 237 -19.22 8.22 -18.87
C ALA A 237 -19.61 8.18 -17.38
N LYS A 238 -19.18 7.15 -16.65
CA LYS A 238 -19.09 7.26 -15.19
C LYS A 238 -18.08 8.35 -14.87
N THR A 239 -18.51 9.53 -14.39
CA THR A 239 -17.60 10.57 -13.88
C THR A 239 -16.77 9.98 -12.73
N PRO A 240 -15.50 9.59 -12.96
CA PRO A 240 -14.71 8.92 -11.94
C PRO A 240 -14.54 9.82 -10.71
N GLU A 241 -14.66 11.13 -10.88
CA GLU A 241 -14.56 12.19 -9.88
C GLU A 241 -15.58 12.01 -8.75
N THR A 242 -16.74 11.38 -9.03
CA THR A 242 -17.72 11.02 -8.01
C THR A 242 -17.09 10.11 -6.94
N ARG A 243 -16.11 9.27 -7.27
CA ARG A 243 -15.42 8.43 -6.27
C ARG A 243 -14.61 9.25 -5.25
N LEU A 244 -14.13 10.44 -5.63
CA LEU A 244 -13.27 11.27 -4.78
C LEU A 244 -14.06 11.99 -3.67
N SER A 245 -15.39 12.04 -3.73
CA SER A 245 -16.21 12.78 -2.75
C SER A 245 -16.02 12.26 -1.32
N ILE A 246 -15.86 10.95 -1.14
CA ILE A 246 -15.64 10.34 0.19
C ILE A 246 -14.25 10.69 0.76
N MET A 247 -13.30 11.12 -0.08
CA MET A 247 -11.98 11.52 0.39
C MET A 247 -12.03 12.78 1.24
N TRP A 248 -13.07 13.62 1.11
CA TRP A 248 -13.32 14.74 2.02
C TRP A 248 -13.51 14.30 3.47
N LEU A 249 -14.18 13.17 3.68
CA LEU A 249 -14.27 12.56 5.01
C LEU A 249 -12.88 12.06 5.47
N GLY A 250 -12.09 11.51 4.56
CA GLY A 250 -10.70 11.12 4.83
C GLY A 250 -9.81 12.30 5.23
N ILE A 251 -9.92 13.45 4.57
CA ILE A 251 -9.19 14.69 4.90
C ILE A 251 -9.57 15.21 6.30
N LEU A 252 -10.74 14.89 6.84
CA LEU A 252 -11.11 15.25 8.21
C LEU A 252 -10.65 14.21 9.24
N LEU A 253 -10.87 12.93 8.94
CA LEU A 253 -10.57 11.84 9.86
C LEU A 253 -9.08 11.57 10.03
N LEU A 254 -8.29 11.73 8.95
CA LEU A 254 -6.85 11.47 8.98
C LEU A 254 -6.09 12.47 9.88
N PRO A 255 -6.20 13.81 9.71
CA PRO A 255 -5.55 14.78 10.59
C PRO A 255 -6.07 14.71 12.03
N LEU A 256 -7.38 14.45 12.21
CA LEU A 256 -7.94 14.25 13.54
C LEU A 256 -7.27 13.07 14.23
N GLY A 257 -7.09 11.95 13.52
CA GLY A 257 -6.40 10.78 14.05
C GLY A 257 -4.93 11.06 14.36
N GLU A 258 -4.23 11.80 13.49
CA GLU A 258 -2.84 12.23 13.71
C GLU A 258 -2.70 13.09 14.98
N LEU A 259 -3.59 14.08 15.15
CA LEU A 259 -3.63 14.94 16.34
C LEU A 259 -3.95 14.15 17.60
N LEU A 260 -4.98 13.30 17.56
CA LEU A 260 -5.36 12.46 18.69
C LEU A 260 -4.20 11.56 19.11
N TYR A 261 -3.53 10.89 18.16
CA TYR A 261 -2.36 10.06 18.48
C TYR A 261 -1.24 10.88 19.12
N GLY A 262 -0.85 12.00 18.52
CA GLY A 262 0.30 12.80 18.99
C GLY A 262 0.10 13.37 20.38
N TRP A 263 -1.05 14.00 20.61
CA TRP A 263 -1.35 14.64 21.89
C TRP A 263 -1.69 13.61 22.97
N CYS A 264 -2.37 12.51 22.65
CA CYS A 264 -2.64 11.47 23.65
C CYS A 264 -1.36 10.80 24.13
N ILE A 265 -0.42 10.49 23.23
CA ILE A 265 0.89 9.95 23.65
C ILE A 265 1.68 11.01 24.42
N GLN A 266 1.60 12.29 24.04
CA GLN A 266 2.27 13.37 24.76
C GLN A 266 1.81 13.50 26.21
N PHE A 267 0.49 13.46 26.45
CA PHE A 267 -0.11 13.60 27.78
C PHE A 267 -0.30 12.28 28.52
N ARG A 268 0.19 11.15 27.98
CA ARG A 268 0.03 9.80 28.56
C ARG A 268 -1.44 9.42 28.79
N ILE A 269 -2.32 9.85 27.88
CA ILE A 269 -3.76 9.49 27.89
C ILE A 269 -3.91 8.01 27.52
N HIS A 270 -5.04 7.40 27.90
CA HIS A 270 -5.33 5.98 27.66
C HIS A 270 -5.05 5.52 26.21
N VAL A 271 -4.38 4.38 26.06
CA VAL A 271 -3.84 3.85 24.78
C VAL A 271 -4.92 3.59 23.73
N ALA A 272 -6.19 3.43 24.13
CA ALA A 272 -7.31 3.23 23.21
C ALA A 272 -7.51 4.39 22.22
N VAL A 273 -7.21 5.64 22.60
CA VAL A 273 -7.46 6.82 21.75
C VAL A 273 -6.45 6.91 20.59
N PRO A 274 -5.12 6.76 20.81
CA PRO A 274 -4.15 6.62 19.72
C PRO A 274 -4.44 5.46 18.76
N LEU A 275 -5.08 4.40 19.25
CA LEU A 275 -5.29 3.16 18.49
C LEU A 275 -6.46 3.22 17.49
N SER A 276 -7.41 4.14 17.66
CA SER A 276 -8.59 4.29 16.76
C SER A 276 -8.26 4.94 15.40
N VAL A 277 -7.02 5.37 15.21
CA VAL A 277 -6.56 6.26 14.13
C VAL A 277 -6.47 5.59 12.76
N GLY A 278 -6.47 4.26 12.70
CA GLY A 278 -6.39 3.50 11.44
C GLY A 278 -7.53 3.77 10.45
N ILE A 279 -8.68 4.28 10.92
CA ILE A 279 -9.88 4.50 10.10
C ILE A 279 -9.63 5.54 9.00
N GLY A 280 -8.91 6.63 9.31
CA GLY A 280 -8.64 7.71 8.35
C GLY A 280 -7.84 7.24 7.13
N VAL A 281 -6.86 6.36 7.34
CA VAL A 281 -6.00 5.82 6.27
C VAL A 281 -6.80 5.01 5.25
N GLY A 282 -7.71 4.14 5.73
CA GLY A 282 -8.51 3.30 4.85
C GLY A 282 -9.50 4.07 3.98
N VAL A 283 -10.03 5.20 4.49
CA VAL A 283 -10.97 6.05 3.77
C VAL A 283 -10.32 6.80 2.61
N VAL A 284 -9.03 7.14 2.72
CA VAL A 284 -8.26 7.81 1.64
C VAL A 284 -7.71 6.81 0.63
N GLN A 285 -7.34 5.60 1.06
CA GLN A 285 -6.68 4.60 0.22
C GLN A 285 -7.56 4.05 -0.91
N THR A 286 -8.79 3.66 -0.61
CA THR A 286 -9.68 2.96 -1.56
C THR A 286 -10.12 3.85 -2.73
N PRO A 287 -10.55 5.10 -2.49
CA PRO A 287 -10.99 5.99 -3.57
C PRO A 287 -9.87 6.40 -4.51
N SER A 288 -8.66 6.67 -4.00
CA SER A 288 -7.50 7.00 -4.85
C SER A 288 -7.19 5.89 -5.85
N ASN A 289 -7.13 4.63 -5.40
CA ASN A 289 -6.81 3.51 -6.29
C ASN A 289 -7.93 3.24 -7.29
N THR A 290 -9.19 3.29 -6.86
CA THR A 290 -10.34 3.04 -7.75
C THR A 290 -10.55 4.16 -8.77
N TYR A 291 -10.33 5.43 -8.38
CA TYR A 291 -10.34 6.56 -9.30
C TYR A 291 -9.30 6.41 -10.40
N LEU A 292 -8.04 6.08 -10.06
CA LEU A 292 -6.97 5.93 -11.04
C LEU A 292 -7.23 4.79 -12.04
N VAL A 293 -7.86 3.70 -11.57
CA VAL A 293 -8.28 2.59 -12.44
C VAL A 293 -9.34 3.04 -13.43
N ASP A 294 -10.35 3.77 -12.95
CA ASP A 294 -11.48 4.21 -13.76
C ASP A 294 -11.11 5.37 -14.71
N ALA A 295 -10.22 6.28 -14.30
CA ALA A 295 -9.77 7.40 -15.11
C ALA A 295 -8.84 6.98 -16.27
N TYR A 296 -8.12 5.85 -16.12
CA TYR A 296 -7.18 5.33 -17.10
C TYR A 296 -7.49 3.87 -17.46
N GLN A 297 -8.68 3.64 -18.02
CA GLN A 297 -9.08 2.32 -18.52
C GLN A 297 -8.08 1.82 -19.58
N GLY A 298 -7.65 0.56 -19.48
CA GLY A 298 -6.64 -0.03 -20.36
C GLY A 298 -5.18 0.13 -19.92
N TYR A 299 -4.86 1.16 -19.12
CA TYR A 299 -3.51 1.41 -18.58
C TYR A 299 -3.44 1.33 -17.04
N SER A 300 -4.46 0.78 -16.39
CA SER A 300 -4.65 0.80 -14.94
C SER A 300 -3.44 0.25 -14.15
N ALA A 301 -2.77 -0.80 -14.66
CA ALA A 301 -1.59 -1.38 -14.00
C ALA A 301 -0.39 -0.40 -13.94
N SER A 302 -0.15 0.36 -15.01
CA SER A 302 0.96 1.33 -15.06
C SER A 302 0.68 2.55 -14.18
N VAL A 303 -0.58 2.99 -14.13
CA VAL A 303 -1.00 4.14 -13.30
C VAL A 303 -0.97 3.78 -11.81
N ILE A 304 -1.48 2.61 -11.42
CA ILE A 304 -1.37 2.11 -10.04
C ILE A 304 0.10 1.97 -9.64
N SER A 305 0.97 1.52 -10.55
CA SER A 305 2.41 1.42 -10.28
C SER A 305 3.06 2.78 -10.03
N ALA A 306 2.65 3.82 -10.78
CA ALA A 306 3.11 5.20 -10.59
C ALA A 306 2.66 5.76 -9.23
N ALA A 307 1.39 5.57 -8.86
CA ALA A 307 0.84 5.95 -7.56
C ALA A 307 1.54 5.22 -6.41
N ASN A 308 1.78 3.91 -6.56
CA ASN A 308 2.52 3.11 -5.59
C ASN A 308 3.97 3.58 -5.46
N LEU A 309 4.60 4.09 -6.52
CA LEU A 309 5.94 4.66 -6.43
C LEU A 309 5.95 5.88 -5.50
N LEU A 310 5.01 6.83 -5.68
CA LEU A 310 4.87 8.00 -4.81
C LEU A 310 4.63 7.58 -3.36
N ARG A 311 3.66 6.68 -3.15
CA ARG A 311 3.31 6.16 -1.83
C ARG A 311 4.50 5.50 -1.13
N CYS A 312 5.21 4.60 -1.83
CA CYS A 312 6.34 3.88 -1.25
C CYS A 312 7.54 4.81 -0.98
N THR A 313 7.75 5.84 -1.79
CA THR A 313 8.77 6.86 -1.53
C THR A 313 8.45 7.61 -0.25
N TRP A 314 7.21 8.09 -0.10
CA TRP A 314 6.79 8.81 1.10
C TRP A 314 6.88 7.92 2.36
N ALA A 315 6.36 6.69 2.28
CA ALA A 315 6.43 5.72 3.38
C ALA A 315 7.85 5.26 3.74
N GLY A 316 8.81 5.35 2.81
CA GLY A 316 10.23 5.12 3.10
C GLY A 316 10.89 6.32 3.77
N ILE A 317 10.52 7.54 3.36
CA ILE A 317 11.08 8.80 3.87
C ILE A 317 10.58 9.08 5.30
N THR A 318 9.27 8.94 5.56
CA THR A 318 8.67 9.36 6.82
C THR A 318 9.31 8.70 8.07
N PRO A 319 9.57 7.37 8.09
CA PRO A 319 10.24 6.72 9.23
C PRO A 319 11.68 7.19 9.48
N LEU A 320 12.40 7.64 8.45
CA LEU A 320 13.78 8.13 8.60
C LEU A 320 13.82 9.43 9.41
N PHE A 321 12.84 10.30 9.20
CA PHE A 321 12.72 11.57 9.92
C PHE A 321 11.97 11.44 11.24
N ALA A 322 11.19 10.38 11.44
CA ALA A 322 10.32 10.24 12.61
C ALA A 322 11.09 10.38 13.94
N PRO A 323 12.20 9.66 14.22
CA PRO A 323 12.91 9.80 15.49
C PRO A 323 13.51 11.20 15.68
N LEU A 324 13.98 11.84 14.60
CA LEU A 324 14.56 13.18 14.63
C LEU A 324 13.49 14.23 14.97
N LEU A 325 12.35 14.15 14.29
CA LEU A 325 11.21 15.04 14.51
C LEU A 325 10.69 14.91 15.95
N LEU A 326 10.54 13.68 16.43
CA LEU A 326 10.08 13.40 17.79
C LEU A 326 11.02 13.91 18.88
N ARG A 327 12.34 13.83 18.66
CA ARG A 327 13.34 14.36 19.60
C ARG A 327 13.40 15.88 19.58
N ALA A 328 13.21 16.52 18.43
CA ALA A 328 13.33 17.96 18.28
C ALA A 328 12.12 18.74 18.82
N ILE A 329 10.89 18.31 18.50
CA ILE A 329 9.67 19.07 18.80
C ILE A 329 8.63 18.29 19.63
N GLY A 330 8.88 17.01 19.94
CA GLY A 330 7.98 16.16 20.71
C GLY A 330 6.83 15.54 19.88
N ASN A 331 6.12 14.58 20.47
CA ASN A 331 5.08 13.79 19.79
C ASN A 331 3.88 14.62 19.28
N GLY A 332 3.36 15.54 20.10
CA GLY A 332 2.18 16.33 19.77
C GLY A 332 2.44 17.26 18.60
N TRP A 333 3.51 18.06 18.67
CA TRP A 333 3.87 18.98 17.58
C TRP A 333 4.32 18.25 16.32
N ALA A 334 5.07 17.15 16.45
CA ALA A 334 5.46 16.32 15.31
C ALA A 334 4.25 15.84 14.50
N LEU A 335 3.21 15.35 15.18
CA LEU A 335 2.00 14.88 14.49
C LEU A 335 1.02 15.98 14.14
N THR A 336 1.07 17.12 14.85
CA THR A 336 0.38 18.34 14.40
C THR A 336 0.93 18.81 13.05
N LEU A 337 2.26 18.74 12.85
CA LEU A 337 2.87 19.08 11.56
C LEU A 337 2.44 18.13 10.44
N LEU A 338 2.36 16.82 10.72
CA LEU A 338 1.81 15.85 9.76
C LEU A 338 0.33 16.14 9.47
N ALA A 339 -0.46 16.46 10.50
CA ALA A 339 -1.88 16.79 10.37
C ALA A 339 -2.13 17.99 9.47
N LEU A 340 -1.30 19.03 9.61
CA LEU A 340 -1.33 20.19 8.71
C LEU A 340 -1.01 19.79 7.27
N GLY A 341 -0.03 18.91 7.05
CA GLY A 341 0.27 18.36 5.72
C GLY A 341 -0.89 17.55 5.14
N SER A 342 -1.51 16.69 5.95
CA SER A 342 -2.69 15.90 5.58
C SER A 342 -3.89 16.79 5.24
N CYS A 343 -4.14 17.87 6.00
CA CYS A 343 -5.13 18.89 5.67
C CYS A 343 -4.82 19.60 4.35
N ALA A 344 -3.56 20.00 4.13
CA ALA A 344 -3.13 20.66 2.90
C ALA A 344 -3.31 19.77 1.65
N SER A 345 -3.20 18.44 1.81
CA SER A 345 -3.51 17.49 0.74
C SER A 345 -4.95 17.59 0.24
N GLY A 346 -5.87 18.17 1.04
CA GLY A 346 -7.24 18.44 0.61
C GLY A 346 -7.35 19.42 -0.55
N ILE A 347 -6.38 20.31 -0.74
CA ILE A 347 -6.29 21.18 -1.92
C ILE A 347 -6.14 20.32 -3.19
N CYS A 348 -5.40 19.21 -3.13
CA CYS A 348 -5.22 18.33 -4.28
C CYS A 348 -6.56 17.68 -4.69
N ILE A 349 -7.37 17.29 -3.72
CA ILE A 349 -8.70 16.69 -3.96
C ILE A 349 -9.67 17.74 -4.50
N TYR A 350 -9.64 18.97 -3.98
CA TYR A 350 -10.40 20.09 -4.54
C TYR A 350 -10.05 20.36 -6.01
N LEU A 351 -8.76 20.41 -6.33
CA LEU A 351 -8.29 20.65 -7.70
C LEU A 351 -8.75 19.54 -8.65
N VAL A 352 -8.63 18.27 -8.25
CA VAL A 352 -9.09 17.16 -9.09
C VAL A 352 -10.62 17.14 -9.22
N GLY A 353 -11.35 17.50 -8.15
CA GLY A 353 -12.81 17.56 -8.18
C GLY A 353 -13.37 18.59 -9.15
N ASN A 354 -12.70 19.74 -9.29
CA ASN A 354 -13.16 20.84 -10.14
C ASN A 354 -12.55 20.85 -11.55
N PHE A 355 -11.28 20.47 -11.69
CA PHE A 355 -10.54 20.55 -12.97
C PHE A 355 -10.17 19.18 -13.55
N GLY A 356 -10.51 18.08 -12.85
CA GLY A 356 -10.11 16.73 -13.25
C GLY A 356 -10.72 16.27 -14.56
N GLU A 357 -11.97 16.68 -14.85
CA GLU A 357 -12.64 16.36 -16.12
C GLU A 357 -11.91 17.00 -17.30
N ASP A 358 -11.60 18.29 -17.20
CA ASP A 358 -10.88 19.04 -18.24
C ASP A 358 -9.49 18.44 -18.50
N TRP A 359 -8.75 18.11 -17.44
CA TRP A 359 -7.42 17.50 -17.56
C TRP A 359 -7.47 16.10 -18.17
N ARG A 360 -8.52 15.32 -17.89
CA ARG A 360 -8.70 13.99 -18.47
C ARG A 360 -9.05 14.08 -19.96
N MET A 361 -9.92 15.01 -20.33
CA MET A 361 -10.32 15.24 -21.71
C MET A 361 -9.15 15.79 -22.55
N ALA A 362 -8.37 16.73 -22.01
CA ALA A 362 -7.17 17.24 -22.67
C ALA A 362 -6.09 16.16 -22.85
N GLY A 363 -5.90 15.29 -21.85
CA GLY A 363 -4.90 14.23 -21.88
C GLY A 363 -5.31 12.95 -22.63
N ALA A 364 -6.52 12.88 -23.18
CA ALA A 364 -7.03 11.76 -23.95
C ALA A 364 -6.48 11.72 -25.39
N HIS A 365 -6.04 12.86 -25.93
CA HIS A 365 -5.44 12.96 -27.26
C HIS A 365 -3.97 12.49 -27.33
N ASP A 366 -3.32 12.33 -26.17
CA ASP A 366 -1.87 12.06 -26.03
C ASP A 366 -1.53 10.62 -25.59
N LEU A 367 -2.50 9.69 -25.56
CA LEU A 367 -2.33 8.31 -25.05
C LEU A 367 -2.13 7.24 -26.13
#